data_AF-A0AAE7ADB5-F1
#
_entry.id   AF-A0AAE7ADB5-F1
#
_cell.length_a   1.000
_cell.length_b   1.000
_cell.length_c   1.000
_cell.angle_alpha   90.00
_cell.angle_beta   90.00
_cell.angle_gamma   90.00
#
_symmetry.space_group_name_H-M   'P 1'
#
loop_
_entity.id
_entity.type
_entity.pdbx_description
1 polymer ?
#
loop_
_entity_poly.entity_id
_entity_poly.type
_entity_poly.pdbx_seq_one_letter_code
_entity_poly.pdbx_strand_id
1 'polypeptide(L)' 'MNQKKRKAKLLLVYELHAEALRLAGTVSANQRRFLEVGAARGKELEPPGLLAGVRA' A
#
# COMPACT_ATOMS: atom_id res chain seq x y z
N MET A 1 1.58 -23.63 -2.75
CA MET A 1 2.96 -23.11 -2.58
C MET A 1 3.60 -23.87 -1.42
N ASN A 2 4.80 -24.45 -1.57
CA ASN A 2 5.42 -25.19 -0.46
C ASN A 2 5.85 -24.24 0.69
N GLN A 3 6.04 -24.80 1.88
CA GLN A 3 6.36 -24.04 3.10
C GLN A 3 7.67 -23.24 2.99
N LYS A 4 8.70 -23.79 2.32
CA LYS A 4 9.98 -23.10 2.06
C LYS A 4 9.79 -21.86 1.20
N LYS A 5 8.98 -21.94 0.14
CA LYS A 5 8.64 -20.79 -0.72
C LYS A 5 7.86 -19.74 0.05
N ARG A 6 6.94 -20.13 0.94
CA ARG A 6 6.22 -19.20 1.82
C ARG A 6 7.18 -18.45 2.75
N LYS A 7 8.11 -19.15 3.38
CA LYS A 7 9.11 -18.55 4.29
C LYS A 7 10.02 -17.56 3.56
N ALA A 8 10.52 -17.94 2.38
CA ALA A 8 11.34 -17.04 1.55
C ALA A 8 10.57 -15.78 1.13
N LYS A 9 9.29 -15.91 0.77
CA LYS A 9 8.46 -14.76 0.42
C LYS A 9 8.25 -13.82 1.60
N LEU A 10 8.03 -14.34 2.81
CA LEU A 10 7.86 -13.52 4.01
C LEU A 10 9.16 -12.77 4.38
N LEU A 11 10.32 -13.42 4.25
CA LEU A 11 11.63 -12.77 4.42
C LEU A 11 11.80 -11.61 3.42
N LEU A 12 11.51 -11.85 2.14
CA LEU A 12 11.61 -10.83 1.11
C LEU A 12 10.69 -9.63 1.41
N VAL A 13 9.46 -9.87 1.87
CA VAL A 13 8.54 -8.80 2.26
C VAL A 13 9.11 -7.97 3.41
N TYR A 14 9.71 -8.64 4.41
CA TYR A 14 10.33 -7.96 5.54
C TYR A 14 11.53 -7.09 5.12
N GLU A 15 12.41 -7.62 4.27
CA GLU A 15 13.58 -6.91 3.73
C GLU A 15 13.16 -5.68 2.93
N LEU A 16 12.22 -5.84 2.01
CA LEU A 16 11.70 -4.73 1.20
C LEU A 16 11.00 -3.68 2.06
N HIS A 17 10.29 -4.09 3.12
CA HIS A 17 9.67 -3.15 4.05
C HIS A 17 10.71 -2.33 4.82
N ALA A 18 11.75 -2.99 5.34
CA ALA A 18 12.84 -2.31 6.04
C ALA A 18 13.59 -1.33 5.11
N GLU A 19 13.84 -1.72 3.87
CA GLU A 19 14.46 -0.85 2.87
C GLU A 19 13.56 0.32 2.47
N ALA A 20 12.26 0.08 2.28
CA ALA A 20 11.29 1.14 2.00
C ALA A 20 11.23 2.17 3.13
N LEU A 21 11.25 1.73 4.41
CA LEU A 21 11.31 2.65 5.56
C LEU A 21 12.62 3.45 5.58
N ARG A 22 13.75 2.80 5.29
CA ARG A 22 15.05 3.46 5.21
C ARG A 22 15.10 4.53 4.12
N LEU A 23 14.50 4.24 2.95
CA LEU A 23 14.49 5.13 1.79
C LEU A 23 13.47 6.26 1.90
N ALA A 24 12.26 5.98 2.41
CA ALA A 24 11.17 6.94 2.46
C ALA A 24 11.29 7.96 3.61
N GLY A 25 12.14 7.69 4.60
CA GLY A 25 12.19 8.48 5.82
C GLY A 25 10.90 8.34 6.64
N THR A 26 10.54 9.37 7.41
CA THR A 26 9.27 9.40 8.15
C THR A 26 8.13 9.90 7.26
N VAL A 27 6.99 9.19 7.29
CA VAL A 27 5.76 9.65 6.62
C VAL A 27 5.37 11.00 7.20
N SER A 28 5.39 12.03 6.37
CA SER A 28 4.96 13.38 6.78
C SER A 28 3.48 13.39 7.17
N ALA A 29 3.08 14.37 7.97
CA ALA A 29 1.67 14.56 8.35
C ALA A 29 0.74 14.65 7.11
N ASN A 30 1.21 15.28 6.03
CA ASN A 30 0.46 15.41 4.79
C ASN A 30 0.28 14.08 4.06
N GLN A 31 1.35 13.27 3.98
CA GLN A 31 1.26 11.94 3.37
C GLN A 31 0.34 11.03 4.18
N ARG A 32 0.42 11.07 5.51
CA ARG A 32 -0.49 10.33 6.40
C ARG A 32 -1.94 10.74 6.17
N ARG A 33 -2.22 12.04 6.17
CA ARG A 33 -3.57 12.57 5.93
C ARG A 33 -4.11 12.16 4.56
N PHE A 34 -3.28 12.15 3.53
CA PHE A 34 -3.68 11.72 2.19
C PHE A 34 -4.11 10.24 2.19
N LEU A 35 -3.32 9.36 2.84
CA LEU A 35 -3.66 7.94 2.97
C LEU A 35 -4.95 7.73 3.79
N GLU A 36 -5.13 8.46 4.88
CA GLU A 36 -6.34 8.40 5.72
C GLU A 36 -7.59 8.81 4.94
N VAL A 37 -7.52 9.92 4.19
CA VAL A 37 -8.63 10.38 3.34
C VAL A 37 -8.91 9.38 2.23
N GLY A 38 -7.88 8.84 1.57
CA GLY A 38 -8.03 7.82 0.54
C GLY A 38 -8.71 6.55 1.07
N ALA A 39 -8.33 6.09 2.26
CA ALA A 39 -8.96 4.92 2.89
C ALA A 39 -10.42 5.17 3.29
N ALA A 40 -10.74 6.36 3.84
CA ALA A 40 -12.06 6.68 4.35
C ALA A 40 -13.06 7.07 3.24
N ARG A 41 -12.60 7.80 2.22
CA ARG A 41 -13.45 8.45 1.21
C ARG A 41 -13.12 8.04 -0.22
N GLY A 42 -12.07 7.26 -0.45
CA GLY A 42 -11.58 6.96 -1.80
C GLY A 42 -12.63 6.35 -2.72
N LYS A 43 -13.48 5.46 -2.20
CA LYS A 43 -14.59 4.87 -2.98
C LYS A 43 -15.68 5.89 -3.35
N GLU A 44 -15.96 6.84 -2.47
CA GLU A 44 -16.96 7.90 -2.71
C GLU A 44 -16.44 8.96 -3.69
N LEU A 45 -15.12 9.21 -3.64
CA LEU A 45 -14.42 10.20 -4.46
C LEU A 45 -13.78 9.61 -5.73
N GLU A 46 -14.02 8.33 -6.02
CA GLU A 46 -13.46 7.67 -7.18
C GLU A 46 -14.02 8.31 -8.46
N PRO A 47 -13.16 8.77 -9.39
CA PRO A 47 -13.63 9.44 -10.59
C PRO A 47 -14.45 8.45 -11.43
N PRO A 48 -15.63 8.86 -11.94
CA PRO A 48 -16.38 8.00 -12.85
C PRO A 48 -15.66 7.84 -14.19
N GLY A 49 -15.95 6.73 -14.89
CA GLY A 49 -15.48 6.50 -16.26
C GLY A 49 -14.28 5.54 -16.35
N LEU A 50 -13.48 5.68 -17.41
CA LEU A 50 -12.42 4.72 -17.78
C LEU A 50 -11.29 4.59 -16.75
N LEU A 51 -11.20 5.52 -15.80
CA LEU A 51 -10.21 5.52 -14.73
C LEU A 51 -10.76 4.94 -13.41
N ALA A 52 -12.04 4.57 -13.36
CA ALA A 52 -12.61 3.91 -12.20
C ALA A 52 -12.11 2.46 -12.12
N GLY A 53 -11.78 2.01 -10.91
CA GLY A 53 -11.53 0.62 -10.61
C GLY A 53 -12.77 -0.25 -10.87
N VAL A 54 -12.54 -1.55 -11.00
CA VAL A 54 -13.62 -2.52 -11.16
C VAL A 54 -14.49 -2.49 -9.90
N ARG A 55 -15.75 -2.07 -10.04
CA ARG A 55 -16.73 -2.14 -8.95
C ARG A 55 -17.01 -3.63 -8.67
N ALA A 56 -16.70 -4.05 -7.44
CA ALA A 56 -17.04 -5.37 -6.91
C ALA A 56 -18.52 -5.44 -6.52
#